data_AF-A0A838P2G0-F1
#
_entry.id   AF-A0A838P2G0-F1
#
_cell.length_a   1.000
_cell.length_b   1.000
_cell.length_c   1.000
_cell.angle_alpha   90.00
_cell.angle_beta   90.00
_cell.angle_gamma   90.00
#
_symmetry.space_group_name_H-M   'P 1'
#
loop_
_entity.id
_entity.type
_entity.pdbx_description
1 polymer ?
#
loop_
_entity_poly.entity_id
_entity_poly.type
_entity_poly.pdbx_seq_one_letter_code
_entity_poly.pdbx_strand_id
1 'polypeptide(L)' 'WRDRWLHVRPSGTEPIVRLIAEAPTEADAQALVAAGRDLLH' A
#
# COMPACT_ATOMS: atom_id res chain seq x y z
N TRP A 1 -14.04 -3.68 3.29
CA TRP A 1 -12.65 -3.98 3.65
C TRP A 1 -12.68 -4.73 4.97
N ARG A 2 -13.00 -6.03 4.96
CA ARG A 2 -13.05 -6.84 6.20
C ARG A 2 -11.81 -7.70 6.40
N ASP A 3 -11.09 -7.98 5.33
CA ASP A 3 -9.99 -8.94 5.27
C ASP A 3 -8.67 -8.33 4.78
N ARG A 4 -8.70 -7.12 4.22
CA ARG A 4 -7.51 -6.47 3.64
C ARG A 4 -7.59 -4.95 3.69
N TRP A 5 -6.44 -4.28 3.75
CA TRP A 5 -6.31 -2.82 3.69
C TRP A 5 -5.01 -2.31 3.05
N LEU A 6 -5.06 -1.06 2.56
CA LEU A 6 -3.93 -0.29 2.04
C LEU A 6 -3.97 1.11 2.66
N HIS A 7 -2.91 1.50 3.35
CA HIS A 7 -2.70 2.83 3.88
C HIS A 7 -1.67 3.55 3.00
N VAL A 8 -2.09 4.69 2.44
CA VAL A 8 -1.25 5.60 1.65
C VAL A 8 -0.99 6.86 2.48
N ARG A 9 0.28 7.22 2.66
CA ARG A 9 0.65 8.47 3.36
C ARG A 9 1.94 9.07 2.81
N PRO A 10 2.07 10.40 2.76
CA PRO A 10 3.37 11.03 2.55
C PRO A 10 4.28 10.78 3.76
N SER A 11 5.58 10.78 3.50
CA SER A 11 6.58 10.96 4.55
C SER A 11 6.60 12.40 5.04
N GLY A 12 6.73 12.59 6.35
CA GLY A 12 6.83 13.94 6.94
C GLY A 12 8.24 14.53 6.88
N THR A 13 9.25 13.71 6.60
CA THR A 13 10.68 14.08 6.71
C THR A 13 11.51 13.75 5.47
N GLU A 14 10.94 13.01 4.52
CA GLU A 14 11.64 12.55 3.32
C GLU A 14 10.73 12.77 2.09
N PRO A 15 11.27 12.92 0.88
CA PRO A 15 10.48 13.12 -0.33
C PRO A 15 9.97 11.78 -0.89
N ILE A 16 9.24 11.01 -0.08
CA ILE A 16 8.69 9.69 -0.46
C ILE A 16 7.23 9.54 -0.03
N VAL A 17 6.49 8.70 -0.75
CA VAL A 17 5.16 8.20 -0.33
C VAL A 17 5.32 6.78 0.21
N ARG A 18 4.66 6.49 1.33
CA ARG A 18 4.62 5.16 1.93
C ARG A 18 3.29 4.47 1.58
N LEU A 19 3.41 3.24 1.10
CA LEU A 19 2.32 2.30 0.89
C LEU A 19 2.49 1.15 1.87
N ILE A 20 1.48 0.90 2.70
CA ILE A 20 1.48 -0.18 3.69
C ILE A 20 0.20 -0.97 3.47
N ALA A 21 0.31 -2.28 3.21
CA ALA A 21 -0.83 -3.14 3.01
C ALA A 21 -0.83 -4.32 3.99
N GLU A 22 -2.03 -4.75 4.38
CA GLU A 22 -2.25 -5.96 5.15
C GLU A 22 -3.37 -6.76 4.49
N ALA A 23 -3.19 -8.07 4.43
CA ALA A 23 -4.14 -8.99 3.83
C ALA A 23 -3.91 -10.41 4.38
N PRO A 24 -4.80 -11.39 4.11
CA PRO A 24 -4.69 -12.74 4.67
C PRO A 24 -3.47 -13.51 4.15
N THR A 25 -2.94 -13.12 2.98
CA THR A 25 -1.74 -13.70 2.39
C THR A 25 -0.75 -12.63 1.98
N GLU A 26 0.54 -12.97 1.94
CA GLU A 26 1.57 -12.08 1.43
C GLU A 26 1.29 -11.68 -0.03
N ALA A 27 0.83 -12.62 -0.85
CA ALA A 27 0.49 -12.36 -2.25
C ALA A 27 -0.63 -11.31 -2.39
N ASP A 28 -1.67 -11.39 -1.56
CA ASP A 28 -2.74 -10.38 -1.53
C ASP A 28 -2.21 -9.01 -1.11
N ALA A 29 -1.33 -8.94 -0.10
CA ALA A 29 -0.75 -7.68 0.36
C ALA A 29 0.17 -7.06 -0.70
N GLN A 30 0.99 -7.87 -1.38
CA GLN A 30 1.83 -7.41 -2.50
C GLN A 30 0.99 -6.91 -3.67
N ALA A 31 -0.12 -7.57 -4.00
CA ALA A 31 -1.04 -7.13 -5.04
C ALA A 31 -1.66 -5.75 -4.73
N LEU A 32 -2.00 -5.49 -3.46
CA LEU A 32 -2.50 -4.18 -3.02
C LEU A 32 -1.43 -3.09 -3.15
N VAL A 33 -0.17 -3.38 -2.78
CA VAL A 33 0.94 -2.43 -2.96
C VAL A 33 1.18 -2.15 -4.44
N ALA A 34 1.17 -3.17 -5.30
CA ALA A 34 1.34 -3.01 -6.73
C ALA A 34 0.24 -2.11 -7.34
N ALA A 35 -1.03 -2.40 -7.03
CA ALA A 35 -2.14 -1.57 -7.47
C ALA A 35 -2.03 -0.12 -6.97
N GLY A 36 -1.59 0.08 -5.72
CA GLY A 36 -1.34 1.41 -5.16
C GLY A 36 -0.21 2.17 -5.87
N ARG A 37 0.84 1.46 -6.33
CA ARG A 37 1.95 2.07 -7.09
C ARG A 37 1.50 2.53 -8.47
N ASP A 38 0.72 1.70 -9.17
CA ASP A 38 0.22 2.02 -10.52
C ASP A 38 -0.67 3.26 -10.53
N LEU A 39 -1.42 3.52 -9.45
CA LEU A 39 -2.25 4.72 -9.29
C LEU A 39 -1.46 6.00 -8.98
N LEU A 40 -0.18 5.89 -8.62
CA LEU A 40 0.70 7.02 -8.28
C LEU A 40 1.69 7.37 -9.40
N HIS A 41 1.62 6.68 -10.55
CA HIS A 41 2.28 7.09 -11.80
C HIS A 41 1.50 8.23 -12.47
#